data_AF-A0A7C6Q2W8-F1
#
_entry.id   AF-A0A7C6Q2W8-F1
#
_cell.length_a   1.000
_cell.length_b   1.000
_cell.length_c   1.000
_cell.angle_alpha   90.00
_cell.angle_beta   90.00
_cell.angle_gamma   90.00
#
_symmetry.space_group_name_H-M   'P 1'
#
loop_
_entity.id
_entity.type
_entity.pdbx_description
1 polymer ?
#
loop_
_entity_poly.entity_id
_entity_poly.type
_entity_poly.pdbx_seq_one_letter_code
_entity_poly.pdbx_strand_id
1 'polypeptide(L)'
;MKKSLAIGLTTAFIAVSLVGCGSNNSNTSSNTSGAYKDGTYKAEQASFDAHGYKGQIEITVKDGKISSVVYNEVDKNGKFKRDDADYASKMKAKNNITPKEVDEKLQQELVDSQDTSKVDTVAGATESSKTFVELANQALKDAKK
;
A
#
# COMPACT_ATOMS: atom_id res chain seq x y z
N MET A 1 -12.81 50.69 -29.53
CA MET A 1 -13.94 50.44 -30.46
C MET A 1 -14.27 48.97 -30.45
N LYS A 2 -15.43 48.63 -29.87
CA LYS A 2 -16.25 47.44 -30.10
C LYS A 2 -15.97 46.65 -31.40
N LYS A 3 -15.68 45.36 -31.26
CA LYS A 3 -16.04 44.26 -32.18
C LYS A 3 -16.03 42.94 -31.42
N SER A 4 -17.19 42.59 -30.86
CA SER A 4 -17.48 41.24 -30.36
C SER A 4 -17.73 40.31 -31.54
N LEU A 5 -17.37 39.03 -31.43
CA LEU A 5 -18.04 37.98 -32.18
C LEU A 5 -18.11 36.70 -31.34
N ALA A 6 -19.31 36.37 -30.88
CA ALA A 6 -19.61 35.09 -30.28
C ALA A 6 -20.17 34.16 -31.36
N ILE A 7 -19.74 32.91 -31.37
CA ILE A 7 -20.42 31.81 -32.05
C ILE A 7 -20.53 30.68 -31.04
N GLY A 8 -21.72 30.53 -30.45
CA GLY A 8 -22.04 29.36 -29.66
C GLY A 8 -22.46 28.21 -30.58
N LEU A 9 -22.02 26.99 -30.27
CA LEU A 9 -22.57 25.78 -30.84
C LEU A 9 -22.99 24.85 -29.70
N THR A 10 -24.20 25.08 -29.20
CA THR A 10 -24.88 24.16 -28.27
C THR A 10 -25.39 22.95 -29.03
N THR A 11 -24.67 21.83 -28.95
CA THR A 11 -25.25 20.50 -29.20
C THR A 11 -25.49 19.82 -27.86
N ALA A 12 -26.76 19.76 -27.47
CA ALA A 12 -27.17 19.11 -26.22
C ALA A 12 -26.84 17.62 -26.28
N PHE A 13 -25.99 17.15 -25.37
CA PHE A 13 -25.84 15.72 -25.14
C PHE A 13 -27.06 15.23 -24.36
N ILE A 14 -27.82 14.33 -24.99
CA ILE A 14 -29.12 13.87 -24.49
C ILE A 14 -28.93 13.09 -23.20
N ALA A 15 -29.66 13.49 -22.15
CA ALA A 15 -29.81 12.69 -20.95
C ALA A 15 -30.64 11.45 -21.27
N VAL A 16 -30.00 10.28 -21.33
CA VAL A 16 -30.70 8.99 -21.32
C VAL A 16 -30.67 8.45 -19.88
N SER A 17 -31.77 8.64 -19.17
CA SER A 17 -32.00 8.03 -17.87
C SER A 17 -32.32 6.54 -18.03
N LEU A 18 -31.34 5.66 -17.81
CA LEU A 18 -31.63 4.25 -17.53
C LEU A 18 -31.94 4.09 -16.04
N VAL A 19 -33.24 3.99 -15.71
CA VAL A 19 -33.69 3.54 -14.40
C VAL A 19 -33.42 2.04 -14.30
N GLY A 20 -32.23 1.70 -13.82
CA GLY A 20 -31.80 0.34 -13.49
C GLY A 20 -32.27 -0.08 -12.10
N CYS A 21 -33.58 -0.11 -11.83
CA CYS A 21 -34.11 -0.80 -10.65
C CYS A 21 -34.07 -2.32 -10.88
N GLY A 22 -32.89 -2.91 -10.70
CA GLY A 22 -32.65 -4.35 -10.76
C GLY A 22 -31.66 -4.74 -9.67
N SER A 23 -32.12 -5.57 -8.74
CA SER A 23 -31.38 -6.00 -7.55
C SER A 23 -29.93 -6.39 -7.83
N ASN A 24 -29.00 -5.63 -7.28
CA ASN A 24 -27.79 -6.18 -6.69
C ASN A 24 -27.52 -5.44 -5.38
N ASN A 25 -28.24 -5.88 -4.35
CA ASN A 25 -27.68 -5.85 -3.01
C ASN A 25 -26.41 -6.71 -3.07
N SER A 26 -25.27 -6.09 -3.34
CA SER A 26 -23.95 -6.72 -3.26
C SER A 26 -23.55 -6.96 -1.79
N ASN A 27 -24.46 -7.62 -1.05
CA ASN A 27 -24.08 -8.80 -0.30
C ASN A 27 -23.57 -9.86 -1.29
N THR A 28 -22.44 -9.53 -1.93
CA THR A 28 -21.44 -10.50 -2.30
C THR A 28 -20.96 -11.06 -0.96
N SER A 29 -21.75 -12.02 -0.45
CA SER A 29 -21.30 -13.06 0.45
C SER A 29 -20.20 -13.79 -0.32
N SER A 30 -19.04 -13.13 -0.34
CA SER A 30 -17.86 -13.59 -1.01
C SER A 30 -17.43 -14.79 -0.20
N ASN A 31 -17.88 -15.96 -0.65
CA ASN A 31 -17.38 -17.26 -0.22
C ASN A 31 -15.96 -17.44 -0.80
N THR A 32 -15.13 -16.42 -0.61
CA THR A 32 -13.71 -16.41 -0.86
C THR A 32 -13.09 -17.25 0.23
N SER A 33 -12.57 -18.39 -0.19
CA SER A 33 -11.87 -19.40 0.62
C SER A 33 -10.57 -18.88 1.26
N GLY A 34 -10.29 -17.57 1.18
CA GLY A 34 -9.16 -16.91 1.80
C GLY A 34 -9.49 -16.27 3.15
N ALA A 35 -8.48 -16.19 4.03
CA ALA A 35 -8.58 -15.77 5.43
C ALA A 35 -8.95 -14.29 5.67
N TYR A 36 -8.92 -13.47 4.60
CA TYR A 36 -9.15 -12.04 4.68
C TYR A 36 -10.42 -11.61 3.95
N LYS A 37 -10.93 -10.44 4.30
CA LYS A 37 -11.96 -9.68 3.59
C LYS A 37 -11.28 -8.83 2.52
N ASP A 38 -11.89 -8.73 1.35
CA ASP A 38 -11.33 -7.94 0.23
C ASP A 38 -11.35 -6.44 0.53
N GLY A 39 -10.34 -5.73 0.07
CA GLY A 39 -10.17 -4.29 0.33
C GLY A 39 -8.72 -3.84 0.35
N THR A 40 -8.50 -2.55 0.61
CA THR A 40 -7.17 -1.96 0.79
C THR A 40 -7.04 -1.46 2.22
N TYR A 41 -6.03 -1.96 2.93
CA TYR A 41 -5.78 -1.73 4.34
C TYR A 41 -4.46 -0.99 4.52
N LYS A 42 -4.39 -0.05 5.46
CA LYS A 42 -3.19 0.79 5.67
C LYS A 42 -2.83 0.91 7.13
N ALA A 43 -1.54 1.04 7.42
CA ALA A 43 -1.02 1.41 8.73
C ALA A 43 0.25 2.26 8.59
N GLU A 44 0.52 3.12 9.57
CA GLU A 44 1.69 3.99 9.61
C GLU A 44 2.17 4.16 11.05
N GLN A 45 3.49 4.25 11.26
CA GLN A 45 4.06 4.62 12.55
C GLN A 45 3.76 6.09 12.90
N ALA A 46 3.28 6.33 14.11
CA ALA A 46 2.90 7.67 14.58
C ALA A 46 4.09 8.65 14.74
N SER A 47 5.32 8.13 14.84
CA SER A 47 6.55 8.89 15.10
C SER A 47 7.68 8.44 14.18
N PHE A 48 8.61 9.35 13.91
CA PHE A 48 9.87 9.03 13.26
C PHE A 48 10.84 8.34 14.23
N ASP A 49 11.64 7.41 13.71
CA ASP A 49 12.69 6.69 14.40
C ASP A 49 13.93 7.56 14.68
N ALA A 50 14.96 6.95 15.28
CA ALA A 50 16.24 7.61 15.56
C ALA A 50 17.04 7.98 14.29
N HIS A 51 16.68 7.46 13.12
CA HIS A 51 17.26 7.79 11.82
C HIS A 51 16.46 8.87 11.07
N GLY A 52 15.30 9.28 11.58
CA GLY A 52 14.43 10.30 10.98
C GLY A 52 13.40 9.75 10.00
N TYR A 53 13.16 8.44 9.98
CA TYR A 53 12.19 7.76 9.11
C TYR A 53 11.01 7.18 9.88
N LYS A 54 9.84 7.05 9.25
CA LYS A 54 8.70 6.29 9.78
C LYS A 54 8.20 5.27 8.74
N GLY A 55 7.81 4.09 9.18
CA GLY A 55 7.22 3.06 8.33
C GLY A 55 5.77 3.38 7.95
N GLN A 56 5.41 3.11 6.70
CA GLN A 56 4.04 3.10 6.17
C GLN A 56 3.82 1.83 5.34
N ILE A 57 2.65 1.21 5.48
CA ILE A 57 2.27 0.02 4.70
C ILE A 57 0.87 0.17 4.10
N GLU A 58 0.70 -0.34 2.90
CA GLU A 58 -0.58 -0.54 2.23
C GLU A 58 -0.67 -1.99 1.73
N ILE A 59 -1.75 -2.67 2.08
CA ILE A 59 -2.00 -4.08 1.74
C ILE A 59 -3.33 -4.18 1.02
N THR A 60 -3.33 -4.73 -0.20
CA THR A 60 -4.54 -4.97 -0.97
C THR A 60 -4.91 -6.45 -0.97
N VAL A 61 -6.08 -6.77 -0.43
CA VAL A 61 -6.67 -8.10 -0.42
C VAL A 61 -7.66 -8.23 -1.58
N LYS A 62 -7.55 -9.34 -2.33
CA LYS A 62 -8.47 -9.76 -3.39
C LYS A 62 -8.69 -11.26 -3.28
N ASP A 63 -9.90 -11.72 -3.55
CA ASP A 63 -10.26 -13.15 -3.47
C ASP A 63 -9.94 -13.79 -2.10
N GLY A 64 -10.00 -12.98 -1.04
CA GLY A 64 -9.65 -13.31 0.35
C GLY A 64 -8.16 -13.49 0.62
N LYS A 65 -7.28 -13.14 -0.34
CA LYS A 65 -5.83 -13.31 -0.30
C LYS A 65 -5.11 -11.96 -0.41
N ILE A 66 -3.94 -11.85 0.23
CA ILE A 66 -3.04 -10.70 0.04
C ILE A 66 -2.55 -10.74 -1.42
N SER A 67 -2.91 -9.72 -2.19
CA SER A 67 -2.61 -9.62 -3.63
C SER A 67 -1.50 -8.61 -3.95
N SER A 68 -1.26 -7.68 -3.03
CA SER A 68 -0.17 -6.71 -3.12
C SER A 68 0.14 -6.15 -1.74
N VAL A 69 1.42 -5.89 -1.47
CA VAL A 69 1.92 -5.18 -0.31
C VAL A 69 2.85 -4.09 -0.81
N VAL A 70 2.65 -2.86 -0.34
CA VAL A 70 3.52 -1.71 -0.60
C VAL A 70 4.00 -1.19 0.76
N TYR A 71 5.29 -1.36 1.04
CA TYR A 71 5.93 -0.82 2.23
C TYR A 71 6.80 0.38 1.85
N ASN A 72 6.95 1.35 2.75
CA ASN A 72 7.96 2.39 2.63
C ASN A 72 8.41 2.85 4.01
N GLU A 73 9.65 3.31 4.11
CA GLU A 73 10.11 4.17 5.21
C GLU A 73 10.29 5.60 4.66
N VAL A 74 9.56 6.57 5.22
CA VAL A 74 9.53 7.98 4.75
C VAL A 74 10.19 8.93 5.75
N ASP A 75 10.97 9.89 5.25
CA ASP A 75 11.56 10.96 6.05
C ASP A 75 10.55 12.09 6.34
N LYS A 76 10.98 13.09 7.12
CA LYS A 76 10.17 14.29 7.45
C LYS A 76 9.78 15.16 6.24
N ASN A 77 10.42 14.96 5.09
CA ASN A 77 10.18 15.65 3.83
C ASN A 77 9.35 14.82 2.84
N GLY A 78 8.93 13.60 3.22
CA GLY A 78 8.21 12.65 2.37
C GLY A 78 9.09 11.89 1.37
N LYS A 79 10.41 11.89 1.54
CA LYS A 79 11.36 11.10 0.73
C LYS A 79 11.42 9.66 1.22
N PHE A 80 11.43 8.70 0.30
CA PHE A 80 11.59 7.29 0.64
C PHE A 80 13.05 6.95 0.95
N LYS A 81 13.29 6.20 2.04
CA LYS A 81 14.61 5.70 2.46
C LYS A 81 15.31 4.85 1.40
N ARG A 82 14.56 4.14 0.55
CA ARG A 82 15.12 3.34 -0.55
C ARG A 82 15.75 4.19 -1.66
N ASP A 83 15.27 5.42 -1.81
CA ASP A 83 15.74 6.38 -2.80
C ASP A 83 16.87 7.26 -2.25
N ASP A 84 17.20 7.13 -0.95
CA ASP A 84 18.38 7.75 -0.35
C ASP A 84 19.64 6.94 -0.72
N ALA A 85 20.33 7.40 -1.76
CA ALA A 85 21.57 6.79 -2.24
C ALA A 85 22.70 6.79 -1.19
N ASP A 86 22.71 7.76 -0.28
CA ASP A 86 23.70 7.94 0.77
C ASP A 86 23.48 6.92 1.89
N TYR A 87 22.22 6.72 2.30
CA TYR A 87 21.81 5.68 3.23
C TYR A 87 22.03 4.29 2.62
N ALA A 88 21.60 4.07 1.37
CA ALA A 88 21.76 2.80 0.67
C ALA A 88 23.23 2.39 0.57
N SER A 89 24.13 3.32 0.24
CA SER A 89 25.57 3.06 0.19
C SER A 89 26.16 2.69 1.55
N LYS A 90 25.80 3.41 2.61
CA LYS A 90 26.25 3.13 3.99
C LYS A 90 25.72 1.78 4.49
N MET A 91 24.47 1.45 4.19
CA MET A 91 23.85 0.17 4.57
C MET A 91 24.47 -1.00 3.79
N LYS A 92 24.68 -0.86 2.47
CA LYS A 92 25.30 -1.90 1.63
C LYS A 92 26.74 -2.19 2.08
N ALA A 93 27.52 -1.16 2.40
CA ALA A 93 28.90 -1.33 2.88
C ALA A 93 28.99 -2.06 4.24
N LYS A 94 28.01 -1.87 5.14
CA LYS A 94 28.02 -2.48 6.48
C LYS A 94 27.36 -3.86 6.54
N ASN A 95 26.24 -4.02 5.83
CA ASN A 95 25.30 -5.13 6.00
C ASN A 95 25.10 -5.96 4.71
N ASN A 96 25.78 -5.61 3.61
CA ASN A 96 25.61 -6.20 2.28
C ASN A 96 24.17 -6.16 1.72
N ILE A 97 23.33 -5.25 2.20
CA ILE A 97 21.96 -5.03 1.72
C ILE A 97 21.60 -3.54 1.72
N THR A 98 20.72 -3.13 0.81
CA THR A 98 20.15 -1.76 0.70
C THR A 98 18.72 -1.73 1.26
N PRO A 99 18.18 -0.55 1.63
CA PRO A 99 16.78 -0.44 2.06
C PRO A 99 15.80 -0.93 0.99
N LYS A 100 16.11 -0.73 -0.30
CA LYS A 100 15.30 -1.23 -1.41
C LYS A 100 15.21 -2.76 -1.42
N GLU A 101 16.35 -3.45 -1.31
CA GLU A 101 16.39 -4.92 -1.25
C GLU A 101 15.64 -5.48 -0.02
N VAL A 102 15.60 -4.72 1.10
CA VAL A 102 14.82 -5.07 2.30
C VAL A 102 13.33 -4.93 2.05
N ASP A 103 12.90 -3.77 1.55
CA ASP A 103 11.49 -3.47 1.24
C ASP A 103 10.90 -4.53 0.28
N GLU A 104 11.59 -4.76 -0.85
CA GLU A 104 11.17 -5.72 -1.88
C GLU A 104 11.08 -7.15 -1.34
N LYS A 105 12.06 -7.57 -0.51
CA LYS A 105 12.06 -8.89 0.11
C LYS A 105 10.89 -9.09 1.08
N LEU A 106 10.67 -8.14 2.00
CA LEU A 106 9.59 -8.23 3.00
C LEU A 106 8.20 -8.21 2.35
N GLN A 107 8.02 -7.35 1.34
CA GLN A 107 6.79 -7.29 0.56
C GLN A 107 6.50 -8.64 -0.13
N GLN A 108 7.51 -9.25 -0.77
CA GLN A 108 7.37 -10.53 -1.44
C GLN A 108 7.06 -11.68 -0.45
N GLU A 109 7.78 -11.75 0.68
CA GLU A 109 7.55 -12.77 1.71
C GLU A 109 6.13 -12.73 2.27
N LEU A 110 5.54 -11.55 2.48
CA LEU A 110 4.16 -11.45 2.96
C LEU A 110 3.12 -11.83 1.88
N VAL A 111 3.40 -11.52 0.61
CA VAL A 111 2.55 -11.96 -0.52
C VAL A 111 2.61 -13.49 -0.68
N ASP A 112 3.78 -14.11 -0.57
CA ASP A 112 3.92 -15.56 -0.75
C ASP A 112 3.42 -16.36 0.45
N SER A 113 3.74 -15.93 1.67
CA SER A 113 3.35 -16.64 2.90
C SER A 113 1.88 -16.49 3.27
N GLN A 114 1.25 -15.39 2.84
CA GLN A 114 -0.09 -14.94 3.26
C GLN A 114 -0.25 -14.76 4.79
N ASP A 115 0.86 -14.68 5.52
CA ASP A 115 0.89 -14.82 6.99
C ASP A 115 2.02 -13.97 7.59
N THR A 116 1.65 -12.95 8.35
CA THR A 116 2.59 -12.02 8.99
C THR A 116 3.54 -12.68 10.00
N SER A 117 3.22 -13.89 10.49
CA SER A 117 4.09 -14.66 11.39
C SER A 117 5.18 -15.46 10.66
N LYS A 118 5.13 -15.53 9.33
CA LYS A 118 6.08 -16.25 8.46
C LYS A 118 6.99 -15.33 7.64
N VAL A 119 6.94 -14.02 7.89
CA VAL A 119 7.87 -13.05 7.30
C VAL A 119 9.14 -13.05 8.12
N ASP A 120 10.27 -13.31 7.48
CA ASP A 120 11.54 -13.50 8.17
C ASP A 120 12.22 -12.17 8.50
N THR A 121 13.03 -12.17 9.55
CA THR A 121 13.89 -11.02 9.86
C THR A 121 15.02 -10.94 8.84
N VAL A 122 15.12 -9.82 8.13
CA VAL A 122 16.18 -9.59 7.15
C VAL A 122 17.47 -9.19 7.88
N ALA A 123 18.53 -9.98 7.69
CA ALA A 123 19.82 -9.75 8.32
C ALA A 123 20.36 -8.34 7.99
N GLY A 124 20.76 -7.59 9.03
CA GLY A 124 21.18 -6.20 8.88
C GLY A 124 20.04 -5.17 8.72
N ALA A 125 18.78 -5.59 8.79
CA ALA A 125 17.61 -4.72 8.69
C ALA A 125 16.52 -5.04 9.75
N THR A 126 16.93 -5.56 10.90
CA THR A 126 16.05 -6.10 11.96
C THR A 126 14.90 -5.16 12.35
N GLU A 127 15.16 -3.86 12.53
CA GLU A 127 14.13 -2.89 12.94
C GLU A 127 13.14 -2.58 11.81
N SER A 128 13.58 -2.60 10.54
CA SER A 128 12.69 -2.49 9.37
C SER A 128 11.81 -3.74 9.24
N SER A 129 12.36 -4.94 9.46
CA SER A 129 11.56 -6.18 9.48
C SER A 129 10.50 -6.21 10.58
N LYS A 130 10.85 -5.79 11.81
CA LYS A 130 9.88 -5.64 12.90
C LYS A 130 8.79 -4.63 12.54
N THR A 131 9.18 -3.44 12.09
CA THR A 131 8.26 -2.37 11.70
C THR A 131 7.28 -2.83 10.62
N PHE A 132 7.79 -3.53 9.60
CA PHE A 132 6.96 -4.12 8.55
C PHE A 132 5.94 -5.11 9.12
N VAL A 133 6.35 -6.05 9.97
CA VAL A 133 5.45 -7.06 10.57
C VAL A 133 4.42 -6.42 11.51
N GLU A 134 4.81 -5.42 12.31
CA GLU A 134 3.90 -4.66 13.19
C GLU A 134 2.83 -3.93 12.39
N LEU A 135 3.23 -3.17 11.36
CA LEU A 135 2.31 -2.42 10.51
C LEU A 135 1.43 -3.36 9.66
N ALA A 136 1.96 -4.48 9.17
CA ALA A 136 1.18 -5.48 8.44
C ALA A 136 0.10 -6.10 9.33
N ASN A 137 0.43 -6.42 10.60
CA ASN A 137 -0.54 -6.91 11.58
C ASN A 137 -1.59 -5.85 11.92
N GLN A 138 -1.20 -4.57 12.03
CA GLN A 138 -2.13 -3.46 12.28
C GLN A 138 -3.08 -3.25 11.10
N ALA A 139 -2.57 -3.21 9.87
CA ALA A 139 -3.39 -3.06 8.67
C ALA A 139 -4.37 -4.23 8.48
N LEU A 140 -3.90 -5.47 8.63
CA LEU A 140 -4.73 -6.67 8.45
C LEU A 140 -5.66 -6.98 9.63
N LYS A 141 -5.66 -6.18 10.72
CA LYS A 141 -6.46 -6.45 11.92
C LYS A 141 -7.95 -6.60 11.61
N ASP A 142 -8.53 -5.66 10.88
CA ASP A 142 -9.95 -5.65 10.53
C ASP A 142 -10.25 -6.44 9.24
N ALA A 143 -9.19 -6.74 8.47
CA ALA A 143 -9.23 -7.58 7.28
C ALA A 143 -9.50 -9.05 7.62
N LYS A 144 -9.05 -9.58 8.76
CA LYS A 144 -9.28 -10.97 9.15
C LYS A 144 -10.78 -11.29 9.22
N LYS A 145 -11.19 -12.44 8.68
CA LYS A 145 -12.56 -12.97 8.77
C LYS A 145 -12.81 -13.61 10.14
#